data_AF-A0A6L3EX77-F1
#
_entry.id   AF-A0A6L3EX77-F1
#
_cell.length_a   1.000
_cell.length_b   1.000
_cell.length_c   1.000
_cell.angle_alpha   90.00
_cell.angle_beta   90.00
_cell.angle_gamma   90.00
#
_symmetry.space_group_name_H-M   'P 1'
#
loop_
_entity.id
_entity.type
_entity.pdbx_description
1 polymer ?
#
loop_
_entity_poly.entity_id
_entity_poly.type
_entity_poly.pdbx_seq_one_letter_code
_entity_poly.pdbx_strand_id
1 'polypeptide(L)'
;MRSSALVGVTLTILMLLLVSVAAFIFLFQGRQTLESRNQSLAGELETTKAEQEAASGTRGALAVALATVESDSILLEGQLVQSQQEIDELTTALTETGNALGLLEQERLDMLARPPQVNIVSPVEGVTLLAGSQVEIVVAAADPVGVTEMMVWVDGRLLGSYVANGLPLLSVTESWMPAESGSFVLEVEASNGRTSTIVTRTLSVSEPISQLSTVAIDPNSALRADIEASVSELRGLRPLPATVTTIITSAELAERVQPAQLWDSEAIPAVLSVFDFVTGSYNVANAPTQFQSRTSYYDAAANEMLVAGDVGEWTASDQLAYVQQFVRQLQDQNFDLDAINTGTLDYDARLALAALSFGETSYIQNVYLRGDYFSEAELNLIFDNLAQTPSNDSIPIFTSEQQFREVNGIEFVQSLINIGQFDAVEAAWKNPPLSTEQVLHPQKYLDGEGPDAVDIPMLGTVLGDGWVQLVDDSFGELWLRAYLLQQLNAEQVETAVTGWGGGQFTVYGHNSGDALAMVLWLTWDTPTDSVEFAALYPNYPTKLFNSVGALQSDGSECWQGIDTICLYQRDDVTFIVRAPDLETAVTIAAEVENN
;
A
#
# COMPACT_ATOMS: atom_id res chain seq x y z
N MET A 1 -136.59 54.47 82.51
CA MET A 1 -135.32 54.94 81.91
C MET A 1 -134.35 53.76 81.84
N ARG A 2 -134.31 53.05 80.70
CA ARG A 2 -133.43 51.89 80.44
C ARG A 2 -132.83 52.09 79.04
N SER A 3 -131.70 52.77 78.93
CA SER A 3 -130.95 52.93 77.66
C SER A 3 -129.42 52.85 77.83
N SER A 4 -128.92 52.39 78.98
CA SER A 4 -127.47 52.40 79.29
C SER A 4 -126.71 51.12 78.90
N ALA A 5 -127.38 50.03 78.55
CA ALA A 5 -126.71 48.76 78.20
C ALA A 5 -126.24 48.68 76.73
N LEU A 6 -126.90 49.39 75.80
CA LEU A 6 -126.58 49.33 74.37
C LEU A 6 -125.30 50.12 74.01
N VAL A 7 -125.01 51.18 74.77
CA VAL A 7 -123.84 52.06 74.57
C VAL A 7 -122.54 51.38 74.99
N GLY A 8 -122.57 50.57 76.07
CA GLY A 8 -121.41 49.82 76.52
C GLY A 8 -120.94 48.79 75.49
N VAL A 9 -121.87 47.98 74.95
CA VAL A 9 -121.55 46.92 73.97
C VAL A 9 -121.04 47.50 72.63
N THR A 10 -121.60 48.61 72.18
CA THR A 10 -121.15 49.28 70.93
C THR A 10 -119.74 49.86 71.07
N LEU A 11 -119.39 50.40 72.24
CA LEU A 11 -118.03 50.87 72.53
C LEU A 11 -117.01 49.72 72.62
N THR A 12 -117.36 48.58 73.21
CA THR A 12 -116.44 47.42 73.27
C THR A 12 -116.19 46.82 71.89
N ILE A 13 -117.23 46.73 71.04
CA ILE A 13 -117.10 46.25 69.66
C ILE A 13 -116.23 47.22 68.84
N LEU A 14 -116.45 48.53 68.98
CA LEU A 14 -115.62 49.54 68.31
C LEU A 14 -114.16 49.46 68.76
N MET A 15 -113.92 49.28 70.06
CA MET A 15 -112.56 49.16 70.62
C MET A 15 -111.87 47.87 70.14
N LEU A 16 -112.58 46.73 70.12
CA LEU A 16 -112.06 45.47 69.56
C LEU A 16 -111.75 45.62 68.06
N LEU A 17 -112.61 46.28 67.30
CA LEU A 17 -112.40 46.51 65.88
C LEU A 17 -111.19 47.43 65.63
N LEU A 18 -111.00 48.47 66.45
CA LEU A 18 -109.80 49.32 66.39
C LEU A 18 -108.52 48.55 66.75
N VAL A 19 -108.56 47.68 67.76
CA VAL A 19 -107.42 46.81 68.11
C VAL A 19 -107.13 45.80 67.00
N SER A 20 -108.15 45.22 66.37
CA SER A 20 -107.99 44.31 65.23
C SER A 20 -107.42 45.03 64.00
N VAL A 21 -107.88 46.24 63.71
CA VAL A 21 -107.34 47.07 62.63
C VAL A 21 -105.89 47.47 62.91
N ALA A 22 -105.56 47.88 64.15
CA ALA A 22 -104.18 48.19 64.54
C ALA A 22 -103.27 46.96 64.45
N ALA A 23 -103.74 45.78 64.89
CA ALA A 23 -103.01 44.51 64.76
C ALA A 23 -102.81 44.12 63.29
N PHE A 24 -103.82 44.30 62.44
CA PHE A 24 -103.71 44.06 61.00
C PHE A 24 -102.71 45.00 60.34
N ILE A 25 -102.74 46.30 60.65
CA ILE A 25 -101.76 47.28 60.14
C ILE A 25 -100.36 46.92 60.61
N PHE A 26 -100.17 46.54 61.88
CA PHE A 26 -98.87 46.13 62.40
C PHE A 26 -98.33 44.85 61.72
N LEU A 27 -99.19 43.84 61.52
CA LEU A 27 -98.82 42.63 60.79
C LEU A 27 -98.57 42.89 59.30
N PHE A 28 -99.33 43.78 58.67
CA PHE A 28 -99.16 44.17 57.27
C PHE A 28 -97.87 44.98 57.07
N GLN A 29 -97.59 45.95 57.94
CA GLN A 29 -96.33 46.69 57.95
C GLN A 29 -95.14 45.77 58.27
N GLY A 30 -95.30 44.83 59.21
CA GLY A 30 -94.31 43.81 59.53
C GLY A 30 -94.01 42.91 58.33
N ARG A 31 -95.05 42.49 57.60
CA ARG A 31 -94.91 41.72 56.36
C ARG A 31 -94.22 42.51 55.25
N GLN A 32 -94.60 43.77 55.02
CA GLN A 32 -93.94 44.62 54.02
C GLN A 32 -92.46 44.87 54.38
N THR A 33 -92.16 45.04 55.67
CA THR A 33 -90.77 45.19 56.15
C THR A 33 -89.96 43.91 55.94
N LEU A 34 -90.57 42.74 56.16
CA LEU A 34 -89.94 41.43 55.90
C LEU A 34 -89.76 41.16 54.41
N GLU A 35 -90.73 41.49 53.56
CA GLU A 35 -90.62 41.38 52.10
C GLU A 35 -89.52 42.31 51.56
N SER A 36 -89.45 43.55 52.04
CA SER A 36 -88.38 44.48 51.69
C SER A 36 -87.00 43.97 52.14
N ARG A 37 -86.88 43.45 53.36
CA ARG A 37 -85.64 42.83 53.85
C ARG A 37 -85.25 41.58 53.07
N ASN A 38 -86.21 40.73 52.71
CA ASN A 38 -85.94 39.55 51.89
C ASN A 38 -85.48 39.92 50.49
N GLN A 39 -86.05 40.97 49.88
CA GLN A 39 -85.58 41.48 48.59
C GLN A 39 -84.17 42.08 48.70
N SER A 40 -83.87 42.83 49.77
CA SER A 40 -82.53 43.36 50.03
C SER A 40 -81.51 42.24 50.20
N LEU A 41 -81.82 41.24 51.04
CA LEU A 41 -80.95 40.08 51.27
C LEU A 41 -80.79 39.21 50.02
N ALA A 42 -81.83 39.08 49.20
CA ALA A 42 -81.73 38.39 47.91
C ALA A 42 -80.78 39.12 46.96
N GLY A 43 -80.88 40.47 46.91
CA GLY A 43 -79.94 41.30 46.16
C GLY A 43 -78.50 41.19 46.68
N GLU A 44 -78.29 41.28 47.99
CA GLU A 44 -76.98 41.10 48.63
C GLU A 44 -76.40 39.68 48.40
N LEU A 45 -77.25 38.65 48.39
CA LEU A 45 -76.83 37.29 48.09
C LEU A 45 -76.41 37.14 46.62
N GLU A 46 -77.13 37.76 45.68
CA GLU A 46 -76.74 37.77 44.27
C GLU A 46 -75.43 38.53 44.05
N THR A 47 -75.25 39.70 44.68
CA THR A 47 -73.98 40.44 44.59
C THR A 47 -72.82 39.65 45.18
N THR A 48 -73.02 39.01 46.35
CA THR A 48 -71.99 38.19 46.99
C THR A 48 -71.64 36.96 46.13
N LYS A 49 -72.63 36.33 45.48
CA LYS A 49 -72.39 35.23 44.55
C LYS A 49 -71.59 35.69 43.33
N ALA A 50 -71.94 36.85 42.75
CA ALA A 50 -71.22 37.41 41.62
C ALA A 50 -69.76 37.77 42.00
N GLU A 51 -69.54 38.34 43.18
CA GLU A 51 -68.20 38.60 43.72
C GLU A 51 -67.41 37.30 43.97
N GLN A 52 -68.06 36.26 44.50
CA GLN A 52 -67.43 34.96 44.72
C GLN A 52 -67.04 34.28 43.40
N GLU A 53 -67.90 34.34 42.39
CA GLU A 53 -67.61 33.83 41.04
C GLU A 53 -66.47 34.61 40.38
N ALA A 54 -66.46 35.94 40.48
CA ALA A 54 -65.36 36.78 39.98
C ALA A 54 -64.04 36.49 40.70
N ALA A 55 -64.07 36.32 42.03
CA ALA A 55 -62.90 35.93 42.82
C ALA A 55 -62.43 34.51 42.52
N SER A 56 -63.34 33.59 42.18
CA SER A 56 -63.01 32.23 41.72
C SER A 56 -62.34 32.26 40.35
N GLY A 57 -62.88 33.05 39.41
CA GLY A 57 -62.28 33.26 38.09
C GLY A 57 -60.89 33.88 38.18
N THR A 58 -60.70 34.88 39.05
CA THR A 58 -59.39 35.51 39.28
C THR A 58 -58.39 34.53 39.88
N ARG A 59 -58.80 33.70 40.85
CA ARG A 59 -57.95 32.63 41.40
C ARG A 59 -57.59 31.57 40.36
N GLY A 60 -58.53 31.20 39.49
CA GLY A 60 -58.27 30.29 38.36
C GLY A 60 -57.22 30.87 37.40
N ALA A 61 -57.37 32.14 37.02
CA ALA A 61 -56.41 32.83 36.16
C ALA A 61 -55.01 32.94 36.82
N LEU A 62 -54.96 33.25 38.12
CA LEU A 62 -53.70 33.30 38.88
C LEU A 62 -53.02 31.93 38.97
N ALA A 63 -53.79 30.86 39.18
CA ALA A 63 -53.25 29.50 39.24
C ALA A 63 -52.66 29.06 37.88
N VAL A 64 -53.32 29.40 36.77
CA VAL A 64 -52.78 29.15 35.42
C VAL A 64 -51.51 29.97 35.19
N ALA A 65 -51.51 31.26 35.53
CA ALA A 65 -50.32 32.10 35.39
C ALA A 65 -49.14 31.59 36.24
N LEU A 66 -49.39 31.13 37.47
CA LEU A 66 -48.37 30.54 38.33
C LEU A 66 -47.81 29.26 37.73
N ALA A 67 -48.66 28.37 37.22
CA ALA A 67 -48.22 27.13 36.57
C ALA A 67 -47.38 27.42 35.31
N THR A 68 -47.71 28.46 34.53
CA THR A 68 -46.89 28.90 33.40
C THR A 68 -45.53 29.41 33.87
N VAL A 69 -45.49 30.26 34.90
CA VAL A 69 -44.22 30.77 35.46
C VAL A 69 -43.35 29.64 36.03
N GLU A 70 -43.94 28.67 36.71
CA GLU A 70 -43.22 27.48 37.21
C GLU A 70 -42.64 26.65 36.05
N SER A 71 -43.42 26.44 34.98
CA SER A 71 -42.96 25.75 33.77
C SER A 71 -41.82 26.50 33.08
N ASP A 72 -41.95 27.82 32.93
CA ASP A 72 -40.91 28.66 32.31
C ASP A 72 -39.64 28.67 33.17
N SER A 73 -39.77 28.68 34.50
CA SER A 73 -38.64 28.58 35.43
C SER A 73 -37.87 27.28 35.26
N ILE A 74 -38.57 26.13 35.12
CA ILE A 74 -37.92 24.83 34.88
C ILE A 74 -37.21 24.80 33.53
N LEU A 75 -37.82 25.40 32.49
CA LEU A 75 -37.19 25.50 31.17
C LEU A 75 -35.91 26.35 31.21
N LEU A 76 -35.96 27.49 31.89
CA LEU A 76 -34.83 28.39 32.11
C LEU A 76 -33.70 27.70 32.91
N GLU A 77 -34.04 26.94 33.95
CA GLU A 77 -33.06 26.14 34.69
C GLU A 77 -32.41 25.08 33.79
N GLY A 78 -33.18 24.40 32.94
CA GLY A 78 -32.64 23.45 31.96
C GLY A 78 -31.70 24.11 30.95
N GLN A 79 -32.07 25.28 30.43
CA GLN A 79 -31.22 26.06 29.52
C GLN A 79 -29.95 26.57 30.20
N LEU A 80 -30.03 26.96 31.48
CA LEU A 80 -28.86 27.40 32.24
C LEU A 80 -27.89 26.24 32.47
N VAL A 81 -28.39 25.05 32.79
CA VAL A 81 -27.55 23.85 32.93
C VAL A 81 -26.88 23.51 31.61
N GLN A 82 -27.61 23.55 30.49
CA GLN A 82 -27.04 23.31 29.17
C GLN A 82 -25.97 24.35 28.81
N SER A 83 -26.25 25.64 29.05
CA SER A 83 -25.28 26.70 28.80
C SER A 83 -24.03 26.57 29.69
N GLN A 84 -24.18 26.11 30.94
CA GLN A 84 -23.04 25.84 31.81
C GLN A 84 -22.21 24.65 31.30
N GLN A 85 -22.84 23.58 30.81
CA GLN A 85 -22.15 22.45 30.19
C GLN A 85 -21.36 22.90 28.96
N GLU A 86 -21.96 23.72 28.09
CA GLU A 86 -21.27 24.29 26.92
C GLU A 86 -20.06 25.16 27.32
N ILE A 87 -20.18 25.96 28.39
CA ILE A 87 -19.06 26.74 28.93
C ILE A 87 -17.95 25.84 29.47
N ASP A 88 -18.30 24.76 30.17
CA ASP A 88 -17.33 23.82 30.74
C ASP A 88 -16.59 23.05 29.63
N GLU A 89 -17.30 22.64 28.57
CA GLU A 89 -16.73 22.04 27.36
C GLU A 89 -15.78 23.00 26.65
N LEU A 90 -16.21 24.25 26.42
CA LEU A 90 -15.36 25.28 25.80
C LEU A 90 -14.12 25.61 26.64
N THR A 91 -14.26 25.63 27.98
CA THR A 91 -13.13 25.86 28.89
C THR A 91 -12.13 24.71 28.83
N THR A 92 -12.62 23.48 28.71
CA THR A 92 -11.78 22.29 28.51
C THR A 92 -11.04 22.36 27.18
N ALA A 93 -11.76 22.63 26.08
CA ALA A 93 -11.18 22.77 24.75
C ALA A 93 -10.13 23.90 24.68
N LEU A 94 -10.38 25.03 25.34
CA LEU A 94 -9.41 26.14 25.42
C LEU A 94 -8.13 25.74 26.17
N THR A 95 -8.28 24.95 27.25
CA THR A 95 -7.14 24.44 28.01
C THR A 95 -6.31 23.45 27.19
N GLU A 96 -6.97 22.53 26.49
CA GLU A 96 -6.32 21.59 25.58
C GLU A 96 -5.58 22.31 24.44
N THR A 97 -6.22 23.31 23.84
CA THR A 97 -5.61 24.15 22.80
C THR A 97 -4.39 24.91 23.34
N GLY A 98 -4.48 25.46 24.56
CA GLY A 98 -3.35 26.11 25.22
C GLY A 98 -2.17 25.18 25.46
N ASN A 99 -2.44 23.94 25.88
CA ASN A 99 -1.41 22.92 26.05
C ASN A 99 -0.78 22.52 24.70
N ALA A 100 -1.59 22.32 23.66
CA ALA A 100 -1.11 22.01 22.31
C ALA A 100 -0.22 23.12 21.76
N LEU A 101 -0.58 24.39 21.96
CA LEU A 101 0.23 25.53 21.55
C LEU A 101 1.59 25.57 22.28
N GLY A 102 1.60 25.22 23.57
CA GLY A 102 2.84 25.08 24.35
C GLY A 102 3.74 23.95 23.85
N LEU A 103 3.16 22.81 23.47
CA LEU A 103 3.89 21.70 22.87
C LEU A 103 4.47 22.07 21.50
N LEU A 104 3.71 22.75 20.64
CA LEU A 104 4.18 23.22 19.34
C LEU A 104 5.32 24.24 19.46
N GLU A 105 5.29 25.14 20.44
CA GLU A 105 6.40 26.07 20.68
C GLU A 105 7.65 25.34 21.17
N GLN A 106 7.49 24.33 22.03
CA GLN A 106 8.60 23.49 22.46
C GLN A 106 9.18 22.69 21.28
N GLU A 107 8.33 22.09 20.45
CA GLU A 107 8.73 21.36 19.25
C GLU A 107 9.47 22.27 18.25
N ARG A 108 9.01 23.51 18.08
CA ARG A 108 9.69 24.52 17.26
C ARG A 108 11.07 24.86 17.80
N LEU A 109 11.22 25.03 19.12
CA LEU A 109 12.51 25.27 19.76
C LEU A 109 13.45 24.07 19.61
N ASP A 110 12.92 22.86 19.73
CA ASP A 110 13.67 21.62 19.55
C ASP A 110 14.11 21.45 18.08
N MET A 111 13.24 21.76 17.10
CA MET A 111 13.59 21.77 15.68
C MET A 111 14.71 22.76 15.36
N LEU A 112 14.64 23.99 15.91
CA LEU A 112 15.67 25.01 15.73
C LEU A 112 17.01 24.66 16.39
N ALA A 113 17.03 23.71 17.32
CA ALA A 113 18.23 23.23 18.00
C ALA A 113 18.84 21.98 17.35
N ARG A 114 18.12 21.31 16.45
CA ARG A 114 18.63 20.14 15.73
C ARG A 114 19.71 20.57 14.72
N PRO A 115 20.79 19.79 14.57
CA PRO A 115 21.75 20.03 13.52
C PRO A 115 21.31 19.39 12.19
N PRO A 116 21.84 19.84 11.05
CA PRO A 116 21.56 19.23 9.75
C PRO A 116 21.89 17.75 9.73
N GLN A 117 21.13 16.94 9.01
CA GLN A 117 21.51 15.56 8.74
C GLN A 117 22.35 15.50 7.47
N VAL A 118 23.53 14.88 7.55
CA VAL A 118 24.45 14.73 6.43
C VAL A 118 24.57 13.26 6.08
N ASN A 119 24.45 12.95 4.79
CA ASN A 119 24.62 11.61 4.26
C ASN A 119 25.62 11.62 3.11
N ILE A 120 26.62 10.73 3.18
CA ILE A 120 27.56 10.46 2.09
C ILE A 120 26.97 9.32 1.27
N VAL A 121 26.38 9.66 0.13
CA VAL A 121 25.70 8.73 -0.79
C VAL A 121 26.74 7.91 -1.56
N SER A 122 27.75 8.58 -2.10
CA SER A 122 28.88 7.97 -2.80
C SER A 122 30.19 8.64 -2.38
N PRO A 123 31.28 7.90 -2.22
CA PRO A 123 31.39 6.43 -2.26
C PRO A 123 30.80 5.77 -1.00
N VAL A 124 30.14 4.62 -1.14
CA VAL A 124 29.53 3.87 -0.02
C VAL A 124 30.61 3.35 0.96
N GLU A 125 30.23 3.15 2.22
CA GLU A 125 31.17 2.68 3.24
C GLU A 125 31.72 1.28 2.89
N GLY A 126 33.03 1.09 3.04
CA GLY A 126 33.71 -0.18 2.75
C GLY A 126 34.08 -0.42 1.29
N VAL A 127 33.68 0.45 0.35
CA VAL A 127 34.14 0.35 -1.05
C VAL A 127 35.63 0.62 -1.13
N THR A 128 36.32 -0.16 -1.97
CA THR A 128 37.73 0.10 -2.31
C THR A 128 37.78 0.90 -3.60
N LEU A 129 38.33 2.10 -3.54
CA LEU A 129 38.52 3.00 -4.67
C LEU A 129 39.87 2.75 -5.34
N LEU A 130 40.05 3.16 -6.59
CA LEU A 130 41.31 2.98 -7.32
C LEU A 130 42.08 4.29 -7.45
N ALA A 131 43.37 4.27 -7.11
CA ALA A 131 44.22 5.42 -7.36
C ALA A 131 44.33 5.69 -8.87
N GLY A 132 44.25 6.96 -9.27
CA GLY A 132 44.23 7.41 -10.66
C GLY A 132 42.85 7.39 -11.33
N SER A 133 41.83 6.80 -10.71
CA SER A 133 40.45 6.84 -11.21
C SER A 133 39.70 8.07 -10.68
N GLN A 134 38.85 8.65 -11.51
CA GLN A 134 37.94 9.71 -11.07
C GLN A 134 36.82 9.10 -10.21
N VAL A 135 36.63 9.66 -9.02
CA VAL A 135 35.61 9.29 -8.04
C VAL A 135 34.62 10.44 -7.92
N GLU A 136 33.35 10.14 -8.09
CA GLU A 136 32.26 11.09 -7.82
C GLU A 136 31.81 10.94 -6.37
N ILE A 137 32.08 11.99 -5.58
CA ILE A 137 31.64 12.11 -4.20
C ILE A 137 30.26 12.77 -4.23
N VAL A 138 29.23 12.01 -3.91
CA VAL A 138 27.84 12.50 -3.84
C VAL A 138 27.44 12.60 -2.39
N VAL A 139 27.12 13.81 -1.94
CA VAL A 139 26.75 14.08 -0.54
C VAL A 139 25.49 14.92 -0.48
N ALA A 140 24.63 14.57 0.47
CA ALA A 140 23.36 15.26 0.70
C ALA A 140 23.28 15.74 2.14
N ALA A 141 22.82 16.97 2.33
CA ALA A 141 22.50 17.54 3.63
C ALA A 141 21.03 17.95 3.65
N ALA A 142 20.30 17.51 4.67
CA ALA A 142 18.90 17.84 4.88
C ALA A 142 18.71 18.50 6.25
N ASP A 143 17.95 19.59 6.29
CA ASP A 143 17.60 20.27 7.52
C ASP A 143 16.20 20.89 7.38
N PRO A 144 15.23 20.57 8.26
CA PRO A 144 13.88 21.16 8.21
C PRO A 144 13.85 22.70 8.35
N VAL A 145 14.88 23.30 8.95
CA VAL A 145 15.08 24.75 9.13
C VAL A 145 15.84 25.36 7.93
N GLY A 146 16.54 24.52 7.17
CA GLY A 146 17.27 24.88 5.95
C GLY A 146 18.78 24.84 6.11
N VAL A 147 19.47 24.22 5.15
CA VAL A 147 20.93 24.16 5.06
C VAL A 147 21.46 25.49 4.51
N THR A 148 22.44 26.07 5.17
CA THR A 148 23.07 27.33 4.76
C THR A 148 24.37 27.11 3.99
N GLU A 149 25.19 26.17 4.43
CA GLU A 149 26.49 25.86 3.84
C GLU A 149 26.80 24.38 4.01
N MET A 150 27.48 23.80 3.02
CA MET A 150 28.10 22.48 3.09
C MET A 150 29.52 22.54 2.53
N MET A 151 30.46 21.89 3.21
CA MET A 151 31.87 21.82 2.84
C MET A 151 32.33 20.36 2.81
N VAL A 152 33.19 20.02 1.85
CA VAL A 152 33.69 18.66 1.62
C VAL A 152 35.21 18.67 1.61
N TRP A 153 35.84 17.84 2.43
CA TRP A 153 37.29 17.69 2.54
C TRP A 153 37.71 16.23 2.35
N VAL A 154 38.94 16.05 1.87
CA VAL A 154 39.63 14.75 1.92
C VAL A 154 41.01 14.96 2.54
N ASP A 155 41.31 14.24 3.62
CA ASP A 155 42.55 14.35 4.43
C ASP A 155 42.90 15.80 4.79
N GLY A 156 41.89 16.58 5.18
CA GLY A 156 42.04 17.98 5.58
C GLY A 156 42.24 18.95 4.41
N ARG A 157 42.21 18.48 3.15
CA ARG A 157 42.19 19.34 1.96
C ARG A 157 40.74 19.59 1.52
N LEU A 158 40.34 20.87 1.49
CA LEU A 158 39.03 21.27 0.99
C LEU A 158 38.93 20.95 -0.52
N LEU A 159 37.90 20.19 -0.89
CA LEU A 159 37.54 19.90 -2.28
C LEU A 159 36.53 20.92 -2.79
N GLY A 160 35.47 21.19 -2.02
CA GLY A 160 34.39 22.11 -2.40
C GLY A 160 33.67 22.75 -1.22
N SER A 161 33.08 23.92 -1.47
CA SER A 161 32.23 24.69 -0.53
C SER A 161 31.01 25.20 -1.29
N TYR A 162 29.82 24.92 -0.75
CA TYR A 162 28.55 25.15 -1.41
C TYR A 162 27.58 25.85 -0.47
N VAL A 163 27.01 26.96 -0.95
CA VAL A 163 26.05 27.77 -0.19
C VAL A 163 24.64 27.43 -0.65
N ALA A 164 23.80 26.96 0.29
CA ALA A 164 22.42 26.56 0.02
C ALA A 164 21.38 27.64 0.38
N ASN A 165 21.77 28.75 1.01
CA ASN A 165 20.87 29.88 1.33
C ASN A 165 19.57 29.47 2.06
N GLY A 166 19.57 28.39 2.85
CA GLY A 166 18.41 27.91 3.61
C GLY A 166 17.53 26.89 2.87
N LEU A 167 18.02 26.22 1.82
CA LEU A 167 17.28 25.12 1.19
C LEU A 167 17.08 23.94 2.15
N PRO A 168 15.92 23.28 2.14
CA PRO A 168 15.64 22.14 3.04
C PRO A 168 16.50 20.91 2.73
N LEU A 169 16.98 20.80 1.48
CA LEU A 169 17.85 19.76 1.00
C LEU A 169 18.89 20.37 0.06
N LEU A 170 20.16 20.04 0.29
CA LEU A 170 21.28 20.35 -0.61
C LEU A 170 21.96 19.04 -0.98
N SER A 171 22.03 18.74 -2.27
CA SER A 171 22.81 17.62 -2.82
C SER A 171 23.90 18.18 -3.73
N VAL A 172 25.13 17.68 -3.58
CA VAL A 172 26.26 18.08 -4.41
C VAL A 172 27.04 16.85 -4.86
N THR A 173 27.56 16.93 -6.09
CA THR A 173 28.49 15.95 -6.65
C THR A 173 29.83 16.64 -6.85
N GLU A 174 30.85 16.16 -6.15
CA GLU A 174 32.22 16.68 -6.22
C GLU A 174 33.15 15.61 -6.79
N SER A 175 33.97 15.99 -7.77
CA SER A 175 34.93 15.06 -8.39
C SER A 175 36.25 15.04 -7.63
N TRP A 176 36.71 13.85 -7.26
CA TRP A 176 38.00 13.64 -6.63
C TRP A 176 38.78 12.55 -7.35
N MET A 177 40.09 12.70 -7.52
CA MET A 177 40.96 11.71 -8.15
C MET A 177 42.16 11.44 -7.23
N PRO A 178 42.17 10.35 -6.45
CA PRO A 178 43.29 10.02 -5.59
C PRO A 178 44.53 9.70 -6.43
N ALA A 179 45.68 10.28 -6.09
CA ALA A 179 46.92 10.05 -6.84
C ALA A 179 47.72 8.82 -6.35
N GLU A 180 47.47 8.38 -5.11
CA GLU A 180 48.21 7.31 -4.43
C GLU A 180 47.23 6.36 -3.73
N SER A 181 47.65 5.10 -3.53
CA SER A 181 46.89 4.14 -2.71
C SER A 181 47.09 4.44 -1.22
N GLY A 182 46.11 4.11 -0.39
CA GLY A 182 46.13 4.42 1.03
C GLY A 182 44.75 4.58 1.65
N SER A 183 44.73 4.97 2.92
CA SER A 183 43.51 5.31 3.65
C SER A 183 43.36 6.82 3.70
N PHE A 184 42.22 7.32 3.22
CA PHE A 184 41.88 8.74 3.18
C PHE A 184 40.64 9.01 4.04
N VAL A 185 40.55 10.16 4.68
CA VAL A 185 39.36 10.57 5.45
C VAL A 185 38.58 11.61 4.65
N LEU A 186 37.41 11.21 4.15
CA LEU A 186 36.40 12.12 3.63
C LEU A 186 35.66 12.75 4.81
N GLU A 187 35.62 14.07 4.87
CA GLU A 187 34.88 14.83 5.88
C GLU A 187 33.87 15.73 5.17
N VAL A 188 32.64 15.74 5.68
CA VAL A 188 31.56 16.60 5.19
C VAL A 188 30.96 17.34 6.37
N GLU A 189 30.98 18.66 6.32
CA GLU A 189 30.34 19.53 7.30
C GLU A 189 29.17 20.24 6.64
N ALA A 190 27.98 20.15 7.25
CA ALA A 190 26.85 20.98 6.86
C ALA A 190 26.37 21.81 8.05
N SER A 191 25.98 23.05 7.77
CA SER A 191 25.54 24.03 8.77
C SER A 191 24.21 24.66 8.36
N ASN A 192 23.33 24.88 9.33
CA ASN A 192 22.10 25.69 9.18
C ASN A 192 22.27 27.14 9.69
N GLY A 193 23.51 27.55 9.96
CA GLY A 193 23.85 28.89 10.47
C GLY A 193 23.75 29.01 12.00
N ARG A 194 23.25 27.98 12.70
CA ARG A 194 23.19 27.91 14.17
C ARG A 194 23.93 26.70 14.72
N THR A 195 23.76 25.56 14.07
CA THR A 195 24.37 24.27 14.41
C THR A 195 25.01 23.68 13.16
N SER A 196 26.01 22.81 13.34
CA SER A 196 26.63 22.06 12.26
C SER A 196 26.76 20.58 12.62
N THR A 197 26.73 19.75 11.59
CA THR A 197 27.01 18.31 11.66
C THR A 197 28.23 18.03 10.81
N ILE A 198 29.18 17.28 11.38
CA ILE A 198 30.35 16.77 10.67
C ILE A 198 30.21 15.26 10.59
N VAL A 199 30.25 14.72 9.37
CA VAL A 199 30.31 13.28 9.11
C VAL A 199 31.63 12.97 8.45
N THR A 200 32.35 11.98 8.98
CA THR A 200 33.58 11.48 8.37
C THR A 200 33.37 10.07 7.85
N ARG A 201 34.06 9.74 6.76
CA ARG A 201 34.12 8.40 6.17
C ARG A 201 35.55 8.08 5.80
N THR A 202 36.01 6.90 6.25
CA THR A 202 37.31 6.38 5.81
C THR A 202 37.15 5.75 4.44
N LEU A 203 37.95 6.19 3.48
CA LEU A 203 38.02 5.69 2.12
C LEU A 203 39.29 4.85 1.96
N SER A 204 39.12 3.59 1.57
CA SER A 204 40.24 2.72 1.20
C SER A 204 40.51 2.88 -0.28
N VAL A 205 41.68 3.38 -0.65
CA VAL A 205 42.13 3.47 -2.05
C VAL A 205 43.20 2.41 -2.28
N SER A 206 43.01 1.52 -3.24
CA SER A 206 44.00 0.54 -3.68
C SER A 206 44.77 1.03 -4.91
N GLU A 207 45.89 0.36 -5.20
CA GLU A 207 46.67 0.58 -6.42
C GLU A 207 45.79 0.36 -7.67
N PRO A 208 46.00 1.14 -8.76
CA PRO A 208 45.24 0.97 -9.99
C PRO A 208 45.40 -0.44 -10.55
N ILE A 209 44.28 -1.07 -10.90
CA ILE A 209 44.16 -2.44 -11.44
C ILE A 209 44.86 -2.59 -12.81
N SER A 210 45.47 -1.53 -13.36
CA SER A 210 46.33 -1.60 -14.55
C SER A 210 47.59 -2.47 -14.37
N GLN A 211 47.81 -3.09 -13.21
CA GLN A 211 48.77 -4.19 -13.00
C GLN A 211 48.16 -5.56 -12.63
N LEU A 212 46.84 -5.72 -12.59
CA LEU A 212 46.18 -7.02 -12.33
C LEU A 212 45.79 -7.79 -13.59
N SER A 213 46.00 -7.22 -14.79
CA SER A 213 45.90 -7.97 -16.05
C SER A 213 47.08 -8.92 -16.25
N THR A 214 47.31 -9.87 -15.35
CA THR A 214 47.95 -11.15 -15.68
C THR A 214 47.51 -12.24 -14.70
N VAL A 215 46.28 -12.73 -14.81
CA VAL A 215 46.10 -14.18 -14.66
C VAL A 215 46.04 -14.75 -16.06
N ALA A 216 47.21 -14.93 -16.67
CA ALA A 216 47.32 -15.53 -18.00
C ALA A 216 47.14 -17.07 -17.99
N ILE A 217 46.94 -17.66 -16.81
CA ILE A 217 46.83 -19.10 -16.63
C ILE A 217 45.45 -19.39 -16.03
N ASP A 218 44.59 -19.98 -16.84
CA ASP A 218 43.38 -20.67 -16.40
C ASP A 218 43.75 -22.14 -16.11
N PRO A 219 43.91 -22.53 -14.83
CA PRO A 219 44.28 -23.90 -14.48
C PRO A 219 43.19 -24.92 -14.84
N ASN A 220 41.96 -24.46 -15.08
CA ASN A 220 40.81 -25.31 -15.38
C ASN A 220 40.49 -25.37 -16.89
N SER A 221 41.33 -24.78 -17.75
CA SER A 221 41.08 -24.71 -19.21
C SER A 221 40.82 -26.05 -19.89
N ALA A 222 41.56 -27.11 -19.51
CA ALA A 222 41.32 -28.46 -20.04
C ALA A 222 39.99 -29.04 -19.57
N LEU A 223 39.68 -28.89 -18.27
CA LEU A 223 38.41 -29.32 -17.69
C LEU A 223 37.23 -28.58 -18.30
N ARG A 224 37.35 -27.27 -18.56
CA ARG A 224 36.33 -26.48 -19.28
C ARG A 224 36.09 -27.04 -20.68
N ALA A 225 37.14 -27.32 -21.44
CA ALA A 225 37.00 -27.91 -22.77
C ALA A 225 36.28 -29.27 -22.74
N ASP A 226 36.55 -30.10 -21.72
CA ASP A 226 35.85 -31.37 -21.53
C ASP A 226 34.36 -31.15 -21.20
N ILE A 227 34.05 -30.24 -20.26
CA ILE A 227 32.66 -29.86 -19.93
C ILE A 227 31.93 -29.34 -21.17
N GLU A 228 32.54 -28.43 -21.93
CA GLU A 228 31.97 -27.84 -23.14
C GLU A 228 31.65 -28.90 -24.19
N ALA A 229 32.55 -29.86 -24.39
CA ALA A 229 32.33 -30.98 -25.31
C ALA A 229 31.16 -31.86 -24.84
N SER A 230 31.12 -32.21 -23.55
CA SER A 230 30.05 -33.03 -22.97
C SER A 230 28.69 -32.33 -23.02
N VAL A 231 28.61 -31.06 -22.64
CA VAL A 231 27.36 -30.28 -22.69
C VAL A 231 26.90 -30.10 -24.14
N SER A 232 27.82 -29.84 -25.07
CA SER A 232 27.50 -29.77 -26.49
C SER A 232 26.93 -31.08 -27.04
N GLU A 233 27.47 -32.22 -26.61
CA GLU A 233 26.94 -33.54 -26.97
C GLU A 233 25.55 -33.78 -26.35
N LEU A 234 25.38 -33.50 -25.06
CA LEU A 234 24.12 -33.66 -24.35
C LEU A 234 23.00 -32.82 -24.98
N ARG A 235 23.31 -31.57 -25.34
CA ARG A 235 22.32 -30.64 -25.90
C ARG A 235 22.13 -30.76 -27.41
N GLY A 236 23.13 -31.27 -28.13
CA GLY A 236 23.14 -31.31 -29.59
C GLY A 236 23.45 -29.96 -30.26
N LEU A 237 23.86 -28.95 -29.49
CA LEU A 237 24.31 -27.65 -30.00
C LEU A 237 25.82 -27.52 -29.87
N ARG A 238 26.45 -26.74 -30.74
CA ARG A 238 27.90 -26.46 -30.69
C ARG A 238 28.14 -24.97 -30.51
N PRO A 239 29.17 -24.57 -29.75
CA PRO A 239 29.49 -23.17 -29.57
C PRO A 239 29.93 -22.55 -30.90
N LEU A 240 29.44 -21.34 -31.19
CA LEU A 240 29.89 -20.54 -32.32
C LEU A 240 31.28 -19.95 -32.06
N PRO A 241 32.15 -19.78 -33.08
CA PRO A 241 33.53 -19.31 -32.91
C PRO A 241 33.69 -17.87 -32.39
N ALA A 242 32.60 -17.11 -32.29
CA ALA A 242 32.61 -15.68 -32.01
C ALA A 242 32.72 -15.33 -30.52
N THR A 243 32.50 -16.28 -29.60
CA THR A 243 32.53 -15.98 -28.17
C THR A 243 33.95 -15.89 -27.66
N VAL A 244 34.24 -14.77 -27.00
CA VAL A 244 35.51 -14.53 -26.32
C VAL A 244 35.41 -15.10 -24.91
N THR A 245 36.35 -15.97 -24.54
CA THR A 245 36.55 -16.31 -23.12
C THR A 245 37.64 -15.40 -22.57
N THR A 246 37.29 -14.62 -21.55
CA THR A 246 38.22 -13.71 -20.89
C THR A 246 38.52 -14.20 -19.48
N ILE A 247 39.81 -14.40 -19.21
CA ILE A 247 40.29 -14.79 -17.89
C ILE A 247 40.50 -13.53 -17.06
N ILE A 248 39.74 -13.42 -15.98
CA ILE A 248 39.74 -12.30 -15.03
C ILE A 248 40.01 -12.80 -13.61
N THR A 249 40.12 -11.89 -12.65
CA THR A 249 40.16 -12.28 -11.22
C THR A 249 38.75 -12.53 -10.69
N SER A 250 38.61 -13.35 -9.65
CA SER A 250 37.35 -13.59 -8.95
C SER A 250 36.73 -12.30 -8.38
N ALA A 251 37.56 -11.34 -7.99
CA ALA A 251 37.13 -10.01 -7.56
C ALA A 251 36.56 -9.17 -8.71
N GLU A 252 37.22 -9.16 -9.87
CA GLU A 252 36.73 -8.50 -11.09
C GLU A 252 35.45 -9.17 -11.61
N LEU A 253 35.34 -10.50 -11.50
CA LEU A 253 34.12 -11.22 -11.83
C LEU A 253 32.95 -10.74 -10.96
N ALA A 254 33.14 -10.64 -9.65
CA ALA A 254 32.11 -10.15 -8.73
C ALA A 254 31.68 -8.69 -9.02
N GLU A 255 32.59 -7.86 -9.54
CA GLU A 255 32.29 -6.47 -9.94
C GLU A 255 31.55 -6.38 -11.29
N ARG A 256 31.89 -7.26 -12.24
CA ARG A 256 31.28 -7.27 -13.58
C ARG A 256 29.91 -7.94 -13.63
N VAL A 257 29.61 -8.85 -12.70
CA VAL A 257 28.30 -9.50 -12.62
C VAL A 257 27.25 -8.48 -12.18
N GLN A 258 26.46 -8.00 -13.14
CA GLN A 258 25.28 -7.20 -12.86
C GLN A 258 24.09 -8.13 -12.61
N PRO A 259 23.31 -7.94 -11.53
CA PRO A 259 22.06 -8.67 -11.38
C PRO A 259 21.12 -8.31 -12.52
N ALA A 260 20.62 -9.31 -13.24
CA ALA A 260 19.59 -9.08 -14.25
C ALA A 260 18.31 -8.61 -13.54
N GLN A 261 17.90 -7.37 -13.82
CA GLN A 261 16.72 -6.75 -13.24
C GLN A 261 15.58 -6.84 -14.26
N LEU A 262 14.52 -7.60 -13.93
CA LEU A 262 13.35 -7.78 -14.82
C LEU A 262 12.38 -6.59 -14.78
N TRP A 263 12.58 -5.68 -13.82
CA TRP A 263 11.73 -4.52 -13.57
C TRP A 263 12.49 -3.22 -13.79
N ASP A 264 11.77 -2.17 -14.20
CA ASP A 264 12.27 -0.80 -14.10
C ASP A 264 12.35 -0.38 -12.63
N SER A 265 13.56 -0.03 -12.18
CA SER A 265 13.87 0.29 -10.79
C SER A 265 13.01 1.40 -10.18
N GLU A 266 12.49 2.34 -10.99
CA GLU A 266 11.72 3.49 -10.49
C GLU A 266 10.27 3.11 -10.08
N ALA A 267 9.63 2.15 -10.76
CA ALA A 267 8.23 1.80 -10.51
C ALA A 267 8.04 0.66 -9.50
N ILE A 268 9.05 -0.19 -9.28
CA ILE A 268 8.99 -1.37 -8.39
C ILE A 268 8.38 -1.07 -7.02
N PRO A 269 8.80 -0.02 -6.28
CA PRO A 269 8.27 0.22 -4.93
C PRO A 269 6.76 0.44 -4.95
N ALA A 270 6.24 1.17 -5.94
CA ALA A 270 4.82 1.41 -6.09
C ALA A 270 4.07 0.10 -6.39
N VAL A 271 4.58 -0.70 -7.33
CA VAL A 271 3.97 -1.99 -7.70
C VAL A 271 3.93 -2.95 -6.50
N LEU A 272 5.05 -3.11 -5.80
CA LEU A 272 5.10 -3.97 -4.61
C LEU A 272 4.16 -3.47 -3.52
N SER A 273 3.97 -2.16 -3.38
CA SER A 273 3.06 -1.58 -2.40
C SER A 273 1.59 -1.78 -2.77
N VAL A 274 1.17 -1.53 -4.02
CA VAL A 274 -0.26 -1.67 -4.41
C VAL A 274 -0.76 -3.10 -4.37
N PHE A 275 0.15 -4.08 -4.50
CA PHE A 275 -0.14 -5.50 -4.35
C PHE A 275 0.22 -6.04 -2.97
N ASP A 276 0.49 -5.20 -1.97
CA ASP A 276 0.78 -5.56 -0.56
C ASP A 276 2.04 -6.43 -0.32
N PHE A 277 2.89 -6.66 -1.33
CA PHE A 277 4.10 -7.48 -1.21
C PHE A 277 5.14 -6.91 -0.24
N VAL A 278 5.06 -5.60 0.04
CA VAL A 278 5.88 -4.92 1.05
C VAL A 278 5.00 -4.06 1.95
N THR A 279 5.38 -3.96 3.22
CA THR A 279 4.77 -3.01 4.17
C THR A 279 5.78 -1.92 4.51
N GLY A 280 5.52 -0.67 4.08
CA GLY A 280 6.38 0.49 4.33
C GLY A 280 7.52 0.67 3.31
N SER A 281 8.46 1.59 3.63
CA SER A 281 9.60 1.93 2.77
C SER A 281 10.66 0.81 2.80
N TYR A 282 10.51 -0.20 1.95
CA TYR A 282 11.50 -1.26 1.79
C TYR A 282 12.62 -0.82 0.84
N ASN A 283 13.86 -1.24 1.14
CA ASN A 283 15.00 -1.00 0.27
C ASN A 283 15.08 -2.11 -0.79
N VAL A 284 14.66 -1.79 -2.02
CA VAL A 284 14.69 -2.70 -3.19
C VAL A 284 16.10 -3.24 -3.49
N ALA A 285 17.16 -2.61 -2.94
CA ALA A 285 18.54 -3.09 -3.06
C ALA A 285 18.79 -4.49 -2.45
N ASN A 286 17.84 -5.04 -1.69
CA ASN A 286 17.93 -6.40 -1.12
C ASN A 286 17.14 -7.45 -1.93
N ALA A 287 16.73 -7.16 -3.18
CA ALA A 287 16.19 -8.18 -4.07
C ALA A 287 17.16 -9.37 -4.13
N PRO A 288 16.68 -10.64 -4.10
CA PRO A 288 17.55 -11.80 -4.03
C PRO A 288 18.55 -11.75 -5.19
N THR A 289 19.82 -11.53 -4.85
CA THR A 289 20.92 -11.67 -5.81
C THR A 289 20.87 -13.09 -6.33
N GLN A 290 20.68 -13.23 -7.65
CA GLN A 290 20.79 -14.51 -8.35
C GLN A 290 22.08 -15.22 -7.92
N PHE A 291 22.09 -16.55 -7.97
CA PHE A 291 23.28 -17.36 -7.69
C PHE A 291 24.50 -16.82 -8.47
N GLN A 292 25.36 -16.06 -7.78
CA GLN A 292 26.58 -15.53 -8.36
C GLN A 292 27.62 -16.64 -8.30
N SER A 293 27.88 -17.25 -9.46
CA SER A 293 28.97 -18.19 -9.61
C SER A 293 30.29 -17.47 -9.34
N ARG A 294 31.08 -17.98 -8.39
CA ARG A 294 32.41 -17.44 -8.07
C ARG A 294 33.48 -17.78 -9.12
N THR A 295 33.16 -18.63 -10.09
CA THR A 295 34.14 -19.17 -11.07
C THR A 295 33.93 -18.66 -12.48
N SER A 296 32.69 -18.35 -12.85
CA SER A 296 32.35 -18.01 -14.23
C SER A 296 31.02 -17.27 -14.35
N TYR A 297 30.89 -16.45 -15.38
CA TYR A 297 29.65 -15.77 -15.74
C TYR A 297 29.60 -15.58 -17.25
N TYR A 298 28.44 -15.88 -17.85
CA TYR A 298 28.20 -15.54 -19.25
C TYR A 298 27.45 -14.21 -19.35
N ASP A 299 28.10 -13.22 -19.94
CA ASP A 299 27.55 -11.90 -20.24
C ASP A 299 26.96 -11.92 -21.66
N ALA A 300 25.63 -12.00 -21.75
CA ALA A 300 24.92 -12.04 -23.03
C ALA A 300 25.08 -10.73 -23.82
N ALA A 301 24.98 -9.58 -23.14
CA ALA A 301 25.10 -8.27 -23.77
C ALA A 301 26.49 -8.03 -24.38
N ALA A 302 27.54 -8.57 -23.75
CA ALA A 302 28.91 -8.54 -24.28
C ALA A 302 29.26 -9.74 -25.17
N ASN A 303 28.39 -10.76 -25.23
CA ASN A 303 28.65 -12.09 -25.80
C ASN A 303 30.02 -12.65 -25.38
N GLU A 304 30.26 -12.64 -24.06
CA GLU A 304 31.55 -12.94 -23.46
C GLU A 304 31.41 -13.93 -22.30
N MET A 305 32.27 -14.96 -22.27
CA MET A 305 32.39 -15.86 -21.12
C MET A 305 33.51 -15.35 -20.21
N LEU A 306 33.16 -14.87 -19.02
CA LEU A 306 34.11 -14.46 -17.99
C LEU A 306 34.48 -15.65 -17.11
N VAL A 307 35.77 -15.89 -16.89
CA VAL A 307 36.27 -16.99 -16.06
C VAL A 307 37.28 -16.46 -15.05
N ALA A 308 37.07 -16.77 -13.77
CA ALA A 308 38.01 -16.43 -12.71
C ALA A 308 39.23 -17.37 -12.74
N GLY A 309 40.39 -16.85 -13.14
CA GLY A 309 41.63 -17.65 -13.28
C GLY A 309 42.42 -17.84 -11.98
N ASP A 310 42.12 -17.02 -10.96
CA ASP A 310 42.73 -17.06 -9.62
C ASP A 310 42.03 -18.05 -8.67
N VAL A 311 40.93 -18.66 -9.11
CA VAL A 311 40.33 -19.81 -8.45
C VAL A 311 41.18 -21.04 -8.80
N GLY A 312 41.59 -21.81 -7.78
CA GLY A 312 42.35 -23.05 -7.96
C GLY A 312 41.58 -24.13 -8.73
N GLU A 313 41.92 -25.41 -8.51
CA GLU A 313 41.17 -26.51 -9.13
C GLU A 313 39.68 -26.43 -8.76
N TRP A 314 38.82 -26.50 -9.77
CA TRP A 314 37.37 -26.41 -9.60
C TRP A 314 36.81 -27.62 -8.84
N THR A 315 36.00 -27.33 -7.84
CA THR A 315 35.18 -28.32 -7.15
C THR A 315 34.06 -28.83 -8.06
N ALA A 316 33.41 -29.93 -7.68
CA ALA A 316 32.26 -30.45 -8.43
C ALA A 316 31.10 -29.43 -8.54
N SER A 317 30.88 -28.63 -7.49
CA SER A 317 29.90 -27.52 -7.53
C SER A 317 30.31 -26.39 -8.48
N ASP A 318 31.61 -26.09 -8.59
CA ASP A 318 32.11 -25.09 -9.55
C ASP A 318 31.94 -25.55 -10.99
N GLN A 319 32.15 -26.85 -11.25
CA GLN A 319 31.91 -27.45 -12.56
C GLN A 319 30.42 -27.37 -12.94
N LEU A 320 29.51 -27.67 -12.01
CA LEU A 320 28.07 -27.56 -12.25
C LEU A 320 27.63 -26.10 -12.50
N ALA A 321 28.25 -25.15 -11.81
CA ALA A 321 28.05 -23.72 -12.06
C ALA A 321 28.55 -23.32 -13.46
N TYR A 322 29.69 -23.86 -13.91
CA TYR A 322 30.18 -23.63 -15.28
C TYR A 322 29.25 -24.25 -16.34
N VAL A 323 28.73 -25.45 -16.11
CA VAL A 323 27.70 -26.07 -16.99
C VAL A 323 26.54 -25.10 -17.19
N GLN A 324 26.06 -24.45 -16.12
CA GLN A 324 24.99 -23.46 -16.19
C GLN A 324 25.32 -22.32 -17.16
N GLN A 325 26.50 -21.71 -16.99
CA GLN A 325 26.93 -20.56 -17.78
C GLN A 325 27.15 -20.96 -19.24
N PHE A 326 27.72 -22.14 -19.49
CA PHE A 326 27.94 -22.60 -20.85
C PHE A 326 26.64 -22.96 -21.58
N VAL A 327 25.63 -23.50 -20.89
CA VAL A 327 24.30 -23.66 -21.50
C VAL A 327 23.71 -22.30 -21.87
N ARG A 328 23.83 -21.28 -21.00
CA ARG A 328 23.38 -19.91 -21.33
C ARG A 328 24.09 -19.35 -22.56
N GLN A 329 25.39 -19.60 -22.69
CA GLN A 329 26.12 -19.25 -23.90
C GLN A 329 25.55 -19.95 -25.14
N LEU A 330 25.27 -21.26 -25.07
CA LEU A 330 24.66 -21.98 -26.18
C LEU A 330 23.27 -21.45 -26.52
N GLN A 331 22.46 -21.10 -25.51
CA GLN A 331 21.14 -20.51 -25.71
C GLN A 331 21.26 -19.17 -26.44
N ASP A 332 22.12 -18.27 -25.97
CA ASP A 332 22.26 -16.94 -26.56
C ASP A 332 22.70 -17.00 -28.02
N GLN A 333 23.73 -17.80 -28.31
CA GLN A 333 24.26 -17.97 -29.65
C GLN A 333 23.26 -18.53 -30.67
N ASN A 334 22.21 -19.23 -30.22
CA ASN A 334 21.24 -19.88 -31.09
C ASN A 334 19.85 -19.24 -31.06
N PHE A 335 19.49 -18.55 -29.98
CA PHE A 335 18.12 -18.10 -29.70
C PHE A 335 18.02 -16.67 -29.19
N ASP A 336 19.13 -15.91 -29.06
CA ASP A 336 19.14 -14.49 -28.67
C ASP A 336 18.58 -14.27 -27.25
N LEU A 337 19.41 -14.51 -26.22
CA LEU A 337 18.95 -14.37 -24.82
C LEU A 337 18.68 -12.91 -24.45
N ASP A 338 19.25 -11.95 -25.19
CA ASP A 338 18.99 -10.53 -24.99
C ASP A 338 17.50 -10.20 -25.15
N ALA A 339 16.74 -11.00 -25.91
CA ALA A 339 15.29 -10.88 -26.03
C ALA A 339 14.56 -10.82 -24.68
N ILE A 340 15.09 -11.50 -23.64
CA ILE A 340 14.54 -11.45 -22.26
C ILE A 340 14.64 -10.02 -21.67
N ASN A 341 15.68 -9.27 -22.03
CA ASN A 341 16.02 -7.97 -21.44
C ASN A 341 15.73 -6.78 -22.38
N THR A 342 15.43 -7.01 -23.65
CA THR A 342 15.25 -5.94 -24.66
C THR A 342 13.97 -5.09 -24.51
N GLY A 343 13.08 -5.44 -23.58
CA GLY A 343 11.84 -4.69 -23.29
C GLY A 343 10.76 -4.80 -24.37
N THR A 344 10.89 -5.70 -25.34
CA THR A 344 9.90 -5.91 -26.42
C THR A 344 8.73 -6.79 -26.04
N LEU A 345 8.92 -7.64 -25.03
CA LEU A 345 7.90 -8.51 -24.45
C LEU A 345 7.29 -7.82 -23.23
N ASP A 346 6.02 -8.07 -22.92
CA ASP A 346 5.42 -7.70 -21.63
C ASP A 346 6.02 -8.53 -20.47
N TYR A 347 5.74 -8.13 -19.23
CA TYR A 347 6.34 -8.73 -18.03
C TYR A 347 6.09 -10.24 -17.92
N ASP A 348 4.85 -10.69 -18.15
CA ASP A 348 4.48 -12.09 -18.01
C ASP A 348 5.17 -12.96 -19.07
N ALA A 349 5.20 -12.51 -20.32
CA ALA A 349 5.92 -13.17 -21.40
C ALA A 349 7.44 -13.20 -21.15
N ARG A 350 8.02 -12.11 -20.61
CA ARG A 350 9.45 -12.09 -20.20
C ARG A 350 9.71 -13.15 -19.13
N LEU A 351 8.84 -13.26 -18.14
CA LEU A 351 9.00 -14.24 -17.06
C LEU A 351 8.82 -15.69 -17.56
N ALA A 352 7.88 -15.93 -18.47
CA ALA A 352 7.67 -17.21 -19.13
C ALA A 352 8.88 -17.64 -19.97
N LEU A 353 9.43 -16.72 -20.78
CA LEU A 353 10.67 -16.97 -21.54
C LEU A 353 11.87 -17.23 -20.61
N ALA A 354 11.98 -16.48 -19.52
CA ALA A 354 13.01 -16.72 -18.52
C ALA A 354 12.89 -18.11 -17.88
N ALA A 355 11.67 -18.61 -17.66
CA ALA A 355 11.45 -19.97 -17.16
C ALA A 355 11.80 -21.06 -18.20
N LEU A 356 11.59 -20.83 -19.50
CA LEU A 356 12.09 -21.71 -20.56
C LEU A 356 13.63 -21.78 -20.53
N SER A 357 14.30 -20.63 -20.51
CA SER A 357 15.78 -20.55 -20.46
C SER A 357 16.34 -21.26 -19.23
N PHE A 358 15.78 -20.96 -18.06
CA PHE A 358 16.23 -21.54 -16.80
C PHE A 358 15.92 -23.04 -16.75
N GLY A 359 14.71 -23.44 -17.14
CA GLY A 359 14.27 -24.82 -17.18
C GLY A 359 15.14 -25.72 -18.05
N GLU A 360 15.56 -25.25 -19.22
CA GLU A 360 16.48 -26.00 -20.10
C GLU A 360 17.86 -26.15 -19.46
N THR A 361 18.35 -25.07 -18.82
CA THR A 361 19.62 -25.10 -18.11
C THR A 361 19.58 -26.11 -16.96
N SER A 362 18.53 -26.07 -16.13
CA SER A 362 18.34 -27.01 -15.02
C SER A 362 18.12 -28.45 -15.51
N TYR A 363 17.45 -28.64 -16.66
CA TYR A 363 17.32 -29.96 -17.27
C TYR A 363 18.68 -30.53 -17.66
N ILE A 364 19.52 -29.77 -18.35
CA ILE A 364 20.87 -30.21 -18.76
C ILE A 364 21.75 -30.47 -17.53
N GLN A 365 21.71 -29.61 -16.52
CA GLN A 365 22.42 -29.85 -15.25
C GLN A 365 21.97 -31.16 -14.59
N ASN A 366 20.66 -31.47 -14.58
CA ASN A 366 20.14 -32.73 -14.04
C ASN A 366 20.61 -33.95 -14.86
N VAL A 367 20.67 -33.84 -16.18
CA VAL A 367 21.22 -34.90 -17.04
C VAL A 367 22.72 -35.08 -16.79
N TYR A 368 23.46 -33.97 -16.65
CA TYR A 368 24.88 -33.97 -16.34
C TYR A 368 25.16 -34.62 -14.97
N LEU A 369 24.39 -34.29 -13.93
CA LEU A 369 24.51 -34.89 -12.60
C LEU A 369 24.24 -36.40 -12.58
N ARG A 370 23.37 -36.90 -13.48
CA ARG A 370 23.05 -38.33 -13.61
C ARG A 370 24.01 -39.09 -14.53
N GLY A 371 24.90 -38.38 -15.22
CA GLY A 371 25.95 -38.98 -16.04
C GLY A 371 27.13 -39.47 -15.19
N ASP A 372 28.11 -40.07 -15.86
CA ASP A 372 29.33 -40.58 -15.21
C ASP A 372 30.41 -39.48 -15.01
N TYR A 373 29.98 -38.22 -14.84
CA TYR A 373 30.88 -37.06 -14.71
C TYR A 373 31.36 -36.79 -13.28
N PHE A 374 30.63 -37.29 -12.29
CA PHE A 374 30.94 -37.11 -10.87
C PHE A 374 30.95 -38.45 -10.13
N SER A 375 31.86 -38.59 -9.16
CA SER A 375 31.83 -39.67 -8.19
C SER A 375 30.69 -39.50 -7.18
N GLU A 376 30.31 -40.59 -6.50
CA GLU A 376 29.28 -40.55 -5.45
C GLU A 376 29.61 -39.55 -4.33
N ALA A 377 30.90 -39.40 -3.99
CA ALA A 377 31.34 -38.43 -2.98
C ALA A 377 31.16 -36.98 -3.46
N GLU A 378 31.42 -36.69 -4.73
CA GLU A 378 31.23 -35.38 -5.33
C GLU A 378 29.75 -35.03 -5.46
N LEU A 379 28.90 -36.00 -5.83
CA LEU A 379 27.45 -35.82 -5.85
C LEU A 379 26.89 -35.47 -4.48
N ASN A 380 27.35 -36.15 -3.42
CA ASN A 380 26.94 -35.82 -2.06
C ASN A 380 27.34 -34.39 -1.67
N LEU A 381 28.55 -33.95 -2.02
CA LEU A 381 28.98 -32.56 -1.77
C LEU A 381 28.14 -31.53 -2.55
N ILE A 382 27.77 -31.83 -3.80
CA ILE A 382 26.88 -30.98 -4.59
C ILE A 382 25.52 -30.87 -3.90
N PHE A 383 24.90 -32.00 -3.52
CA PHE A 383 23.58 -31.99 -2.89
C PHE A 383 23.60 -31.31 -1.51
N ASP A 384 24.66 -31.50 -0.71
CA ASP A 384 24.83 -30.81 0.57
C ASP A 384 24.93 -29.28 0.39
N ASN A 385 25.58 -28.80 -0.69
CA ASN A 385 25.64 -27.39 -1.02
C ASN A 385 24.30 -26.85 -1.52
N LEU A 386 23.56 -27.61 -2.33
CA LEU A 386 22.23 -27.24 -2.82
C LEU A 386 21.16 -27.25 -1.72
N ALA A 387 21.35 -28.05 -0.66
CA ALA A 387 20.42 -28.12 0.48
C ALA A 387 20.55 -26.93 1.45
N GLN A 388 21.50 -26.02 1.23
CA GLN A 388 21.62 -24.81 2.04
C GLN A 388 20.51 -23.82 1.66
N THR A 389 19.54 -23.65 2.54
CA THR A 389 18.43 -22.72 2.35
C THR A 389 18.93 -21.27 2.41
N PRO A 390 18.62 -20.43 1.41
CA PRO A 390 18.85 -19.00 1.51
C PRO A 390 18.10 -18.39 2.70
N SER A 391 18.58 -17.26 3.19
CA SER A 391 17.93 -16.48 4.25
C SER A 391 16.52 -16.05 3.86
N ASN A 392 15.61 -16.10 4.82
CA ASN A 392 14.16 -15.97 4.67
C ASN A 392 13.64 -14.51 4.61
N ASP A 393 14.49 -13.56 4.19
CA ASP A 393 14.19 -12.11 4.18
C ASP A 393 13.78 -11.57 2.79
N SER A 394 13.45 -12.46 1.85
CA SER A 394 13.02 -12.10 0.49
C SER A 394 11.56 -11.66 0.43
N ILE A 395 11.27 -10.72 -0.48
CA ILE A 395 9.90 -10.33 -0.81
C ILE A 395 9.17 -11.56 -1.40
N PRO A 396 7.92 -11.86 -1.00
CA PRO A 396 7.20 -13.06 -1.42
C PRO A 396 7.17 -13.24 -2.94
N ILE A 397 6.86 -12.19 -3.70
CA ILE A 397 6.78 -12.30 -5.16
C ILE A 397 8.12 -12.70 -5.79
N PHE A 398 9.25 -12.15 -5.36
CA PHE A 398 10.55 -12.53 -5.91
C PHE A 398 10.92 -13.98 -5.60
N THR A 399 10.47 -14.49 -4.45
CA THR A 399 10.59 -15.91 -4.11
C THR A 399 9.75 -16.76 -5.04
N SER A 400 8.50 -16.37 -5.30
CA SER A 400 7.60 -17.06 -6.23
C SER A 400 8.15 -17.06 -7.66
N GLU A 401 8.69 -15.95 -8.15
CA GLU A 401 9.31 -15.88 -9.48
C GLU A 401 10.57 -16.75 -9.61
N GLN A 402 11.39 -16.77 -8.56
CA GLN A 402 12.55 -17.65 -8.51
C GLN A 402 12.12 -19.12 -8.57
N GLN A 403 11.19 -19.51 -7.72
CA GLN A 403 10.63 -20.87 -7.70
C GLN A 403 9.99 -21.23 -9.03
N PHE A 404 9.26 -20.32 -9.65
CA PHE A 404 8.64 -20.53 -10.95
C PHE A 404 9.69 -20.84 -12.03
N ARG A 405 10.77 -20.05 -12.13
CA ARG A 405 11.84 -20.32 -13.09
C ARG A 405 12.59 -21.61 -12.80
N GLU A 406 12.86 -21.89 -11.52
CA GLU A 406 13.68 -23.02 -11.08
C GLU A 406 12.92 -24.37 -11.10
N VAL A 407 11.65 -24.37 -10.73
CA VAL A 407 10.82 -25.58 -10.54
C VAL A 407 9.85 -25.75 -11.69
N ASN A 408 9.01 -24.76 -11.98
CA ASN A 408 8.02 -24.90 -13.05
C ASN A 408 8.67 -24.83 -14.44
N GLY A 409 9.74 -24.05 -14.59
CA GLY A 409 10.56 -24.03 -15.81
C GLY A 409 11.10 -25.41 -16.19
N ILE A 410 11.66 -26.16 -15.22
CA ILE A 410 12.14 -27.52 -15.51
C ILE A 410 11.00 -28.49 -15.81
N GLU A 411 9.87 -28.39 -15.13
CA GLU A 411 8.67 -29.21 -15.41
C GLU A 411 8.15 -28.96 -16.84
N PHE A 412 8.09 -27.69 -17.25
CA PHE A 412 7.72 -27.29 -18.61
C PHE A 412 8.69 -27.88 -19.64
N VAL A 413 10.00 -27.71 -19.48
CA VAL A 413 10.98 -28.29 -20.41
C VAL A 413 10.93 -29.82 -20.41
N GLN A 414 10.75 -30.46 -19.25
CA GLN A 414 10.58 -31.91 -19.16
C GLN A 414 9.35 -32.38 -19.98
N SER A 415 8.26 -31.62 -19.99
CA SER A 415 7.08 -31.91 -20.82
C SER A 415 7.41 -31.86 -22.32
N LEU A 416 8.19 -30.88 -22.78
CA LEU A 416 8.67 -30.75 -24.16
C LEU A 416 9.61 -31.91 -24.54
N ILE A 417 10.54 -32.26 -23.65
CA ILE A 417 11.45 -33.39 -23.84
C ILE A 417 10.67 -34.70 -24.02
N ASN A 418 9.59 -34.91 -23.26
CA ASN A 418 8.80 -36.13 -23.33
C ASN A 418 8.06 -36.31 -24.67
N ILE A 419 7.74 -35.22 -25.37
CA ILE A 419 7.01 -35.27 -26.64
C ILE A 419 7.93 -35.27 -27.88
N GLY A 420 9.08 -34.60 -27.80
CA GLY A 420 9.92 -34.37 -28.98
C GLY A 420 11.40 -34.16 -28.67
N GLN A 421 11.86 -34.50 -27.46
CA GLN A 421 13.25 -34.26 -27.03
C GLN A 421 13.66 -32.80 -27.28
N PHE A 422 14.92 -32.55 -27.64
CA PHE A 422 15.40 -31.19 -27.88
C PHE A 422 14.79 -30.53 -29.13
N ASP A 423 14.24 -31.28 -30.09
CA ASP A 423 13.54 -30.68 -31.23
C ASP A 423 12.31 -29.88 -30.78
N ALA A 424 11.59 -30.36 -29.76
CA ALA A 424 10.46 -29.65 -29.16
C ALA A 424 10.90 -28.43 -28.34
N VAL A 425 12.05 -28.51 -27.65
CA VAL A 425 12.64 -27.37 -26.93
C VAL A 425 13.09 -26.28 -27.90
N GLU A 426 13.69 -26.65 -29.03
CA GLU A 426 14.06 -25.71 -30.10
C GLU A 426 12.83 -25.08 -30.78
N ALA A 427 11.73 -25.83 -30.90
CA ALA A 427 10.48 -25.28 -31.37
C ALA A 427 9.91 -24.24 -30.39
N ALA A 428 10.06 -24.47 -29.08
CA ALA A 428 9.68 -23.50 -28.05
C ALA A 428 10.58 -22.26 -28.04
N TRP A 429 11.88 -22.38 -28.30
CA TRP A 429 12.71 -21.19 -28.48
C TRP A 429 12.29 -20.33 -29.67
N LYS A 430 11.78 -20.94 -30.74
CA LYS A 430 11.28 -20.23 -31.92
C LYS A 430 9.88 -19.63 -31.71
N ASN A 431 9.08 -20.23 -30.84
CA ASN A 431 7.74 -19.79 -30.47
C ASN A 431 7.62 -19.86 -28.93
N PRO A 432 8.19 -18.89 -28.21
CA PRO A 432 8.29 -18.96 -26.75
C PRO A 432 6.92 -18.94 -26.08
N PRO A 433 6.81 -19.45 -24.84
CA PRO A 433 5.60 -19.28 -24.06
C PRO A 433 5.33 -17.79 -23.84
N LEU A 434 4.06 -17.41 -23.96
CA LEU A 434 3.56 -16.04 -23.92
C LEU A 434 3.04 -15.63 -22.53
N SER A 435 2.84 -16.59 -21.63
CA SER A 435 2.32 -16.32 -20.28
C SER A 435 2.91 -17.28 -19.25
N THR A 436 2.90 -16.87 -17.98
CA THR A 436 3.26 -17.77 -16.88
C THR A 436 2.33 -18.98 -16.79
N GLU A 437 1.06 -18.82 -17.18
CA GLU A 437 0.08 -19.91 -17.25
C GLU A 437 0.56 -21.04 -18.19
N GLN A 438 1.09 -20.71 -19.37
CA GLN A 438 1.57 -21.71 -20.32
C GLN A 438 2.72 -22.57 -19.77
N VAL A 439 3.52 -22.03 -18.86
CA VAL A 439 4.60 -22.76 -18.17
C VAL A 439 4.06 -23.57 -16.99
N LEU A 440 3.11 -23.01 -16.22
CA LEU A 440 2.42 -23.70 -15.12
C LEU A 440 1.58 -24.88 -15.62
N HIS A 441 0.98 -24.74 -16.81
CA HIS A 441 0.10 -25.71 -17.44
C HIS A 441 0.59 -26.01 -18.87
N PRO A 442 1.63 -26.85 -19.03
CA PRO A 442 2.27 -27.06 -20.34
C PRO A 442 1.33 -27.51 -21.46
N GLN A 443 0.20 -28.13 -21.13
CA GLN A 443 -0.79 -28.54 -22.13
C GLN A 443 -1.40 -27.33 -22.87
N LYS A 444 -1.63 -26.20 -22.20
CA LYS A 444 -2.13 -24.96 -22.87
C LYS A 444 -1.16 -24.46 -23.92
N TYR A 445 0.15 -24.46 -23.61
CA TYR A 445 1.19 -24.15 -24.60
C TYR A 445 1.17 -25.10 -25.79
N LEU A 446 1.04 -26.41 -25.55
CA LEU A 446 1.01 -27.43 -26.61
C LEU A 446 -0.24 -27.34 -27.49
N ASP A 447 -1.37 -26.93 -26.92
CA ASP A 447 -2.62 -26.69 -27.64
C ASP A 447 -2.63 -25.34 -28.37
N GLY A 448 -1.61 -24.49 -28.15
CA GLY A 448 -1.46 -23.18 -28.77
C GLY A 448 -2.39 -22.12 -28.17
N GLU A 449 -2.83 -22.32 -26.94
CA GLU A 449 -3.69 -21.40 -26.19
C GLU A 449 -2.81 -20.35 -25.51
N GLY A 450 -2.83 -19.12 -26.04
CA GLY A 450 -2.12 -17.97 -25.47
C GLY A 450 -3.04 -17.09 -24.64
N PRO A 451 -2.47 -16.12 -23.89
CA PRO A 451 -3.27 -15.21 -23.09
C PRO A 451 -4.14 -14.30 -23.98
N ASP A 452 -5.34 -14.00 -23.51
CA ASP A 452 -6.21 -12.99 -24.09
C ASP A 452 -5.59 -11.60 -23.96
N ALA A 453 -5.74 -10.80 -25.01
CA ALA A 453 -5.31 -9.41 -24.99
C ALA A 453 -6.28 -8.58 -24.15
N VAL A 454 -5.72 -7.87 -23.17
CA VAL A 454 -6.42 -6.88 -22.35
C VAL A 454 -5.86 -5.50 -22.72
N ASP A 455 -6.71 -4.47 -22.71
CA ASP A 455 -6.30 -3.07 -22.89
C ASP A 455 -7.06 -2.21 -21.87
N ILE A 456 -6.32 -1.58 -20.95
CA ILE A 456 -6.90 -0.67 -19.95
C ILE A 456 -6.86 0.76 -20.52
N PRO A 457 -7.99 1.49 -20.56
CA PRO A 457 -8.00 2.84 -21.10
C PRO A 457 -7.10 3.77 -20.29
N MET A 458 -6.52 4.78 -20.95
CA MET A 458 -5.65 5.76 -20.28
C MET A 458 -6.44 6.61 -19.27
N LEU A 459 -6.11 6.51 -17.98
CA LEU A 459 -6.88 7.09 -16.88
C LEU A 459 -6.42 8.49 -16.47
N GLY A 460 -5.29 8.98 -16.99
CA GLY A 460 -4.66 10.22 -16.54
C GLY A 460 -5.58 11.45 -16.63
N THR A 461 -6.42 11.55 -17.66
CA THR A 461 -7.38 12.67 -17.78
C THR A 461 -8.56 12.59 -16.82
N VAL A 462 -8.89 11.38 -16.36
CA VAL A 462 -10.00 11.10 -15.46
C VAL A 462 -9.60 11.33 -14.00
N LEU A 463 -8.37 10.95 -13.65
CA LEU A 463 -7.80 11.16 -12.32
C LEU A 463 -7.49 12.64 -12.00
N GLY A 464 -7.27 13.45 -13.04
CA GLY A 464 -7.03 14.89 -12.92
C GLY A 464 -5.55 15.27 -12.76
N ASP A 465 -5.30 16.57 -12.55
CA ASP A 465 -3.96 17.13 -12.48
C ASP A 465 -3.15 16.52 -11.32
N GLY A 466 -1.93 16.07 -11.61
CA GLY A 466 -0.99 15.55 -10.62
C GLY A 466 -0.82 14.04 -10.63
N TRP A 467 -1.71 13.29 -11.29
CA TRP A 467 -1.55 11.84 -11.50
C TRP A 467 -0.67 11.53 -12.71
N VAL A 468 0.26 10.59 -12.54
CA VAL A 468 1.17 10.13 -13.59
C VAL A 468 1.14 8.60 -13.61
N GLN A 469 1.02 8.01 -14.80
CA GLN A 469 1.13 6.58 -14.99
C GLN A 469 2.58 6.15 -14.71
N LEU A 470 2.77 5.32 -13.70
CA LEU A 470 4.07 4.78 -13.30
C LEU A 470 4.38 3.49 -14.05
N VAL A 471 3.38 2.64 -14.24
CA VAL A 471 3.50 1.38 -14.98
C VAL A 471 2.18 1.02 -15.64
N ASP A 472 2.31 0.30 -16.75
CA ASP A 472 1.24 -0.39 -17.47
C ASP A 472 1.86 -1.62 -18.11
N ASP A 473 1.49 -2.79 -17.61
CA ASP A 473 2.11 -4.06 -18.02
C ASP A 473 1.13 -5.23 -17.77
N SER A 474 1.46 -6.38 -18.34
CA SER A 474 0.74 -7.66 -18.15
C SER A 474 0.76 -8.14 -16.69
N PHE A 475 -0.26 -8.92 -16.31
CA PHE A 475 -0.41 -9.52 -14.99
C PHE A 475 -0.74 -11.01 -15.10
N GLY A 476 0.31 -11.84 -15.07
CA GLY A 476 0.20 -13.29 -15.23
C GLY A 476 -0.44 -14.04 -14.06
N GLU A 477 -0.83 -15.30 -14.32
CA GLU A 477 -1.36 -16.23 -13.31
C GLU A 477 -0.41 -16.38 -12.10
N LEU A 478 0.90 -16.41 -12.31
CA LEU A 478 1.87 -16.49 -11.22
C LEU A 478 1.76 -15.30 -10.25
N TRP A 479 1.65 -14.10 -10.79
CA TRP A 479 1.52 -12.87 -10.01
C TRP A 479 0.18 -12.82 -9.28
N LEU A 480 -0.89 -13.28 -9.91
CA LEU A 480 -2.20 -13.43 -9.27
C LEU A 480 -2.16 -14.41 -8.10
N ARG A 481 -1.52 -15.57 -8.29
CA ARG A 481 -1.31 -16.57 -7.23
C ARG A 481 -0.57 -15.96 -6.04
N ALA A 482 0.56 -15.30 -6.31
CA ALA A 482 1.37 -14.66 -5.29
C ALA A 482 0.62 -13.54 -4.57
N TYR A 483 -0.13 -12.71 -5.31
CA TYR A 483 -0.96 -11.64 -4.75
C TYR A 483 -1.97 -12.21 -3.77
N LEU A 484 -2.76 -13.21 -4.17
CA LEU A 484 -3.82 -13.79 -3.35
C LEU A 484 -3.30 -14.54 -2.12
N LEU A 485 -2.14 -15.22 -2.22
CA LEU A 485 -1.53 -16.00 -1.14
C LEU A 485 -1.17 -15.17 0.10
N GLN A 486 -1.13 -13.85 -0.02
CA GLN A 486 -0.86 -12.96 1.11
C GLN A 486 -1.99 -12.95 2.15
N GLN A 487 -3.23 -13.21 1.73
CA GLN A 487 -4.40 -13.22 2.62
C GLN A 487 -5.19 -14.53 2.54
N LEU A 488 -5.10 -15.26 1.43
CA LEU A 488 -5.82 -16.50 1.18
C LEU A 488 -4.92 -17.72 1.39
N ASN A 489 -5.53 -18.87 1.67
CA ASN A 489 -4.78 -20.13 1.71
C ASN A 489 -4.63 -20.74 0.31
N ALA A 490 -3.73 -21.72 0.16
CA ALA A 490 -3.43 -22.32 -1.14
C ALA A 490 -4.66 -22.92 -1.85
N GLU A 491 -5.58 -23.58 -1.13
CA GLU A 491 -6.78 -24.18 -1.73
C GLU A 491 -7.72 -23.11 -2.33
N GLN A 492 -7.89 -21.98 -1.61
CA GLN A 492 -8.63 -20.84 -2.12
C GLN A 492 -7.94 -20.22 -3.33
N VAL A 493 -6.62 -20.09 -3.32
CA VAL A 493 -5.87 -19.53 -4.45
C VAL A 493 -5.98 -20.42 -5.68
N GLU A 494 -5.76 -21.73 -5.57
CA GLU A 494 -5.90 -22.66 -6.70
C GLU A 494 -7.27 -22.54 -7.36
N THR A 495 -8.34 -22.48 -6.55
CA THR A 495 -9.70 -22.32 -7.07
C THR A 495 -9.88 -20.96 -7.73
N ALA A 496 -9.39 -19.89 -7.11
CA ALA A 496 -9.59 -18.53 -7.60
C ALA A 496 -8.87 -18.25 -8.92
N VAL A 497 -7.71 -18.87 -9.18
CA VAL A 497 -6.90 -18.62 -10.38
C VAL A 497 -7.15 -19.65 -11.49
N THR A 498 -7.98 -20.68 -11.22
CA THR A 498 -8.37 -21.65 -12.24
C THR A 498 -9.10 -20.93 -13.37
N GLY A 499 -8.72 -21.21 -14.62
CA GLY A 499 -9.31 -20.60 -15.80
C GLY A 499 -8.87 -19.15 -16.03
N TRP A 500 -7.72 -18.72 -15.48
CA TRP A 500 -7.11 -17.44 -15.86
C TRP A 500 -6.92 -17.42 -17.39
N GLY A 501 -7.43 -16.39 -18.06
CA GLY A 501 -7.31 -16.23 -19.52
C GLY A 501 -6.37 -15.11 -19.93
N GLY A 502 -6.14 -14.13 -19.06
CA GLY A 502 -5.33 -12.95 -19.36
C GLY A 502 -5.39 -11.92 -18.25
N GLY A 503 -4.43 -11.01 -18.22
CA GLY A 503 -4.39 -9.97 -17.21
C GLY A 503 -3.49 -8.80 -17.57
N GLN A 504 -3.92 -7.60 -17.19
CA GLN A 504 -3.15 -6.38 -17.29
C GLN A 504 -3.38 -5.53 -16.06
N PHE A 505 -2.38 -4.75 -15.67
CA PHE A 505 -2.52 -3.78 -14.61
C PHE A 505 -1.86 -2.46 -14.96
N THR A 506 -2.38 -1.38 -14.41
CA THR A 506 -1.76 -0.07 -14.46
C THR A 506 -1.70 0.53 -13.06
N VAL A 507 -0.62 1.24 -12.76
CA VAL A 507 -0.44 1.97 -11.50
C VAL A 507 -0.16 3.44 -11.80
N TYR A 508 -0.87 4.31 -11.12
CA TYR A 508 -0.70 5.75 -11.14
C TYR A 508 -0.20 6.25 -9.78
N GLY A 509 0.72 7.20 -9.80
CA GLY A 509 1.20 7.92 -8.62
C GLY A 509 0.82 9.39 -8.69
N HIS A 510 0.53 9.99 -7.54
CA HIS A 510 0.22 11.41 -7.44
C HIS A 510 1.46 12.25 -7.06
N ASN A 511 1.76 13.31 -7.81
CA ASN A 511 2.97 14.13 -7.64
C ASN A 511 3.08 14.87 -6.29
N SER A 512 1.98 14.95 -5.52
CA SER A 512 1.96 15.69 -4.25
C SER A 512 2.15 14.82 -2.99
N GLY A 513 2.43 13.52 -3.13
CA GLY A 513 2.61 12.61 -2.00
C GLY A 513 2.71 11.14 -2.42
N ASP A 514 2.48 10.23 -1.48
CA ASP A 514 2.60 8.78 -1.70
C ASP A 514 1.30 8.10 -2.15
N ALA A 515 0.33 8.89 -2.66
CA ALA A 515 -0.96 8.35 -3.07
C ALA A 515 -0.82 7.56 -4.39
N LEU A 516 -1.33 6.33 -4.37
CA LEU A 516 -1.32 5.40 -5.49
C LEU A 516 -2.75 5.03 -5.90
N ALA A 517 -2.95 4.80 -7.19
CA ALA A 517 -4.15 4.21 -7.75
C ALA A 517 -3.75 3.07 -8.70
N MET A 518 -4.51 1.99 -8.70
CA MET A 518 -4.25 0.81 -9.52
C MET A 518 -5.55 0.28 -10.11
N VAL A 519 -5.49 -0.13 -11.38
CA VAL A 519 -6.49 -1.01 -11.98
C VAL A 519 -5.82 -2.32 -12.34
N LEU A 520 -6.41 -3.44 -11.93
CA LEU A 520 -6.06 -4.78 -12.37
C LEU A 520 -7.27 -5.34 -13.13
N TRP A 521 -7.08 -5.64 -14.40
CA TRP A 521 -8.10 -6.25 -15.26
C TRP A 521 -7.70 -7.70 -15.54
N LEU A 522 -8.64 -8.62 -15.36
CA LEU A 522 -8.47 -10.05 -15.59
C LEU A 522 -9.57 -10.57 -16.51
N THR A 523 -9.18 -11.40 -17.48
CA THR A 523 -10.08 -12.19 -18.32
C THR A 523 -10.00 -13.66 -17.90
N TRP A 524 -11.07 -14.40 -18.14
CA TRP A 524 -11.24 -15.78 -17.72
C TRP A 524 -11.66 -16.65 -18.90
N ASP A 525 -11.17 -17.88 -18.96
CA ASP A 525 -11.50 -18.86 -20.02
C ASP A 525 -13.01 -19.06 -20.16
N THR A 526 -13.73 -19.00 -19.04
CA THR A 526 -15.19 -19.07 -19.02
C THR A 526 -15.82 -18.09 -18.03
N PRO A 527 -17.10 -17.72 -18.23
CA PRO A 527 -17.86 -16.96 -17.23
C PRO A 527 -18.01 -17.68 -15.88
N THR A 528 -17.83 -19.01 -15.83
CA THR A 528 -17.85 -19.75 -14.57
C THR A 528 -16.60 -19.46 -13.75
N ASP A 529 -15.44 -19.41 -14.37
CA ASP A 529 -14.17 -19.13 -13.70
C ASP A 529 -14.16 -17.70 -13.12
N SER A 530 -14.69 -16.72 -13.87
CA SER A 530 -14.94 -15.35 -13.37
C SER A 530 -15.81 -15.31 -12.11
N VAL A 531 -16.87 -16.12 -12.07
CA VAL A 531 -17.76 -16.23 -10.90
C VAL A 531 -17.05 -16.90 -9.72
N GLU A 532 -16.21 -17.91 -9.96
CA GLU A 532 -15.43 -18.58 -8.92
C GLU A 532 -14.41 -17.62 -8.29
N PHE A 533 -13.69 -16.84 -9.10
CA PHE A 533 -12.82 -15.77 -8.61
C PHE A 533 -13.61 -14.74 -7.79
N ALA A 534 -14.72 -14.23 -8.32
CA ALA A 534 -15.52 -13.20 -7.66
C ALA A 534 -16.17 -13.68 -6.34
N ALA A 535 -16.36 -14.99 -6.18
CA ALA A 535 -16.81 -15.57 -4.91
C ALA A 535 -15.70 -15.65 -3.86
N LEU A 536 -14.43 -15.73 -4.27
CA LEU A 536 -13.29 -15.92 -3.39
C LEU A 536 -12.53 -14.61 -3.09
N TYR A 537 -12.39 -13.74 -4.08
CA TYR A 537 -11.67 -12.47 -3.96
C TYR A 537 -12.14 -11.61 -2.79
N PRO A 538 -13.45 -11.46 -2.46
CA PRO A 538 -13.93 -10.72 -1.29
C PRO A 538 -13.25 -11.07 0.03
N ASN A 539 -12.75 -12.30 0.19
CA ASN A 539 -12.02 -12.72 1.39
C ASN A 539 -10.67 -12.01 1.55
N TYR A 540 -10.06 -11.57 0.45
CA TYR A 540 -8.76 -10.87 0.44
C TYR A 540 -8.87 -9.49 1.11
N PRO A 541 -9.63 -8.51 0.59
CA PRO A 541 -9.72 -7.18 1.21
C PRO A 541 -10.43 -7.22 2.56
N THR A 542 -11.36 -8.17 2.78
CA THR A 542 -12.00 -8.38 4.09
C THR A 542 -10.97 -8.69 5.18
N LYS A 543 -10.00 -9.58 4.89
CA LYS A 543 -8.91 -9.90 5.83
C LYS A 543 -7.90 -8.77 5.93
N LEU A 544 -7.52 -8.18 4.79
CA LEU A 544 -6.53 -7.09 4.73
C LEU A 544 -6.96 -5.88 5.58
N PHE A 545 -8.20 -5.41 5.41
CA PHE A 545 -8.71 -4.22 6.11
C PHE A 545 -9.48 -4.54 7.40
N ASN A 546 -9.74 -5.82 7.69
CA ASN A 546 -10.65 -6.22 8.76
C ASN A 546 -12.00 -5.47 8.66
N SER A 547 -12.53 -5.37 7.44
CA SER A 547 -13.76 -4.65 7.08
C SER A 547 -14.68 -5.54 6.24
N VAL A 548 -15.95 -5.15 6.12
CA VAL A 548 -16.93 -5.86 5.28
C VAL A 548 -17.19 -5.05 4.03
N GLY A 549 -17.33 -5.73 2.89
CA GLY A 549 -17.61 -5.11 1.61
C GLY A 549 -18.96 -4.42 1.61
N ALA A 550 -19.02 -3.25 0.99
CA ALA A 550 -20.24 -2.50 0.76
C ALA A 550 -20.59 -2.56 -0.72
N LEU A 551 -21.81 -3.03 -1.03
CA LEU A 551 -22.35 -2.99 -2.38
C LEU A 551 -22.62 -1.54 -2.80
N GLN A 552 -22.14 -1.19 -3.98
CA GLN A 552 -22.32 0.10 -4.61
C GLN A 552 -23.47 0.07 -5.62
N SER A 553 -23.89 1.25 -6.10
CA SER A 553 -24.99 1.37 -7.05
C SER A 553 -24.68 0.84 -8.45
N ASP A 554 -23.39 0.75 -8.80
CA ASP A 554 -22.89 0.18 -10.05
C ASP A 554 -22.82 -1.36 -10.02
N GLY A 555 -23.10 -1.99 -8.87
CA GLY A 555 -23.05 -3.44 -8.67
C GLY A 555 -21.70 -3.96 -8.18
N SER A 556 -20.70 -3.08 -8.01
CA SER A 556 -19.44 -3.43 -7.37
C SER A 556 -19.56 -3.65 -5.87
N GLU A 557 -18.60 -4.36 -5.32
CA GLU A 557 -18.40 -4.46 -3.87
C GLU A 557 -17.09 -3.77 -3.51
N CYS A 558 -17.13 -2.83 -2.56
CA CYS A 558 -15.98 -2.03 -2.16
C CYS A 558 -15.66 -2.17 -0.66
N TRP A 559 -14.38 -2.24 -0.33
CA TRP A 559 -13.85 -2.26 1.02
C TRP A 559 -13.01 -1.02 1.27
N GLN A 560 -13.23 -0.35 2.40
CA GLN A 560 -12.47 0.82 2.81
C GLN A 560 -11.57 0.46 4.00
N GLY A 561 -10.31 0.89 3.93
CA GLY A 561 -9.26 0.69 4.94
C GLY A 561 -8.30 1.88 4.95
N ILE A 562 -7.00 1.61 4.81
CA ILE A 562 -5.99 2.66 4.59
C ILE A 562 -6.14 3.32 3.20
N ASP A 563 -6.71 2.56 2.27
CA ASP A 563 -7.13 2.92 0.92
C ASP A 563 -8.44 2.15 0.62
N THR A 564 -8.94 2.24 -0.61
CA THR A 564 -10.18 1.57 -1.05
C THR A 564 -9.86 0.52 -2.11
N ILE A 565 -10.45 -0.66 -1.99
CA ILE A 565 -10.43 -1.72 -3.01
C ILE A 565 -11.87 -1.99 -3.44
N CYS A 566 -12.14 -2.01 -4.75
CA CYS A 566 -13.44 -2.33 -5.32
C CYS A 566 -13.30 -3.48 -6.33
N LEU A 567 -14.18 -4.47 -6.23
CA LEU A 567 -14.29 -5.59 -7.17
C LEU A 567 -15.49 -5.39 -8.09
N TYR A 568 -15.23 -5.57 -9.39
CA TYR A 568 -16.23 -5.59 -10.44
C TYR A 568 -16.16 -6.93 -11.17
N GLN A 569 -17.33 -7.50 -11.48
CA GLN A 569 -17.45 -8.76 -12.22
C GLN A 569 -18.53 -8.63 -13.29
N ARG A 570 -18.20 -9.05 -14.51
CA ARG A 570 -19.13 -9.07 -15.65
C ARG A 570 -18.70 -10.15 -16.63
N ASP A 571 -19.62 -11.07 -16.95
CA ASP A 571 -19.38 -12.16 -17.90
C ASP A 571 -18.11 -12.95 -17.55
N ASP A 572 -17.13 -12.97 -18.45
CA ASP A 572 -15.81 -13.60 -18.36
C ASP A 572 -14.70 -12.63 -17.92
N VAL A 573 -15.08 -11.47 -17.36
CA VAL A 573 -14.14 -10.42 -16.92
C VAL A 573 -14.34 -10.10 -15.46
N THR A 574 -13.22 -9.82 -14.78
CA THR A 574 -13.21 -9.16 -13.48
C THR A 574 -12.18 -8.05 -13.49
N PHE A 575 -12.50 -6.91 -12.91
CA PHE A 575 -11.49 -5.88 -12.67
C PHE A 575 -11.56 -5.36 -11.24
N ILE A 576 -10.40 -4.99 -10.72
CA ILE A 576 -10.17 -4.53 -9.37
C ILE A 576 -9.62 -3.12 -9.47
N VAL A 577 -10.26 -2.20 -8.76
CA VAL A 577 -9.76 -0.83 -8.61
C VAL A 577 -9.29 -0.64 -7.18
N ARG A 578 -8.04 -0.22 -7.00
CA ARG A 578 -7.49 0.22 -5.71
C ARG A 578 -7.13 1.69 -5.79
N ALA A 579 -7.63 2.53 -4.88
CA ALA A 579 -7.42 3.97 -4.92
C ALA A 579 -7.42 4.58 -3.50
N PRO A 580 -6.93 5.82 -3.29
CA PRO A 580 -6.85 6.42 -1.96
C PRO A 580 -8.20 6.52 -1.23
N ASP A 581 -9.28 6.71 -1.99
CA ASP A 581 -10.64 6.83 -1.48
C ASP A 581 -11.67 6.27 -2.48
N LEU A 582 -12.90 6.09 -1.98
CA LEU A 582 -14.02 5.55 -2.75
C LEU A 582 -14.43 6.43 -3.93
N GLU A 583 -14.34 7.75 -3.80
CA GLU A 583 -14.69 8.67 -4.89
C GLU A 583 -13.75 8.49 -6.08
N THR A 584 -12.46 8.38 -5.82
CA THR A 584 -11.43 8.11 -6.82
C THR A 584 -11.63 6.73 -7.45
N ALA A 585 -11.89 5.69 -6.62
CA ALA A 585 -12.11 4.33 -7.12
C ALA A 585 -13.32 4.24 -8.07
N VAL A 586 -14.45 4.83 -7.70
CA VAL A 586 -15.67 4.87 -8.54
C VAL A 586 -15.45 5.68 -9.81
N THR A 587 -14.67 6.76 -9.74
CA THR A 587 -14.35 7.60 -10.91
C THR A 587 -13.51 6.83 -11.93
N ILE A 588 -12.49 6.09 -11.47
CA ILE A 588 -11.68 5.20 -12.31
C ILE A 588 -12.57 4.13 -12.94
N ALA A 589 -13.36 3.42 -12.12
CA ALA A 589 -14.20 2.32 -12.59
C ALA A 589 -15.19 2.76 -13.67
N ALA A 590 -15.79 3.95 -13.53
CA ALA A 590 -16.70 4.49 -14.53
C ALA A 590 -16.03 4.69 -15.90
N GLU A 591 -14.75 5.05 -15.97
CA GLU A 591 -14.02 5.15 -17.24
C GLU A 591 -13.70 3.77 -17.83
N VAL A 592 -13.28 2.86 -16.95
CA VAL A 592 -12.92 1.47 -17.29
C VAL A 592 -14.12 0.71 -17.85
N GLU A 593 -15.33 0.90 -17.31
CA GLU A 593 -16.56 0.22 -17.79
C GLU A 593 -17.11 0.75 -19.12
N ASN A 594 -16.72 1.97 -19.54
CA ASN A 594 -17.24 2.61 -20.74
C ASN A 594 -16.48 2.24 -22.02
N ASN A 595 -15.37 1.51 -21.89
CA ASN A 595 -14.60 0.92 -22.98
C ASN A 595 -14.83 -0.59 -23.04
#